data_AF-A0A6N8UHM9-F1
#
_entry.id   AF-A0A6N8UHM9-F1
#
_cell.length_a   1.000
_cell.length_b   1.000
_cell.length_c   1.000
_cell.angle_alpha   90.00
_cell.angle_beta   90.00
_cell.angle_gamma   90.00
#
_symmetry.space_group_name_H-M   'P 1'
#
loop_
_entity.id
_entity.type
_entity.pdbx_description
1 polymer ?
#
loop_
_entity_poly.entity_id
_entity_poly.type
_entity_poly.pdbx_seq_one_letter_code
_entity_poly.pdbx_strand_id
1 'polypeptide(L)'
;MGMLDEPTSFETFLDFHVRTHELVADALVDLNIVMCSSAAAYDQQLTDVFYPHGTGHLLGLQTHGVGGHITDEDGNSVSPPERFPSLRLLRKISQNWCSL
;
A
#
# COMPACT_ATOMS: atom_id res chain seq x y z
N MET A 1 9.58 -2.92 -16.59
CA MET A 1 8.28 -3.53 -16.25
C MET A 1 7.79 -2.79 -15.02
N GLY A 2 6.68 -2.07 -15.10
CA GLY A 2 6.15 -1.32 -13.96
C GLY A 2 5.40 -2.25 -12.99
N MET A 3 5.25 -1.85 -11.73
CA MET A 3 4.52 -2.60 -10.71
C MET A 3 3.08 -2.98 -11.12
N LEU A 4 2.44 -2.15 -11.95
CA LEU A 4 1.09 -2.38 -12.48
C LEU A 4 1.04 -3.38 -13.65
N ASP A 5 2.20 -3.72 -14.22
CA ASP A 5 2.32 -4.71 -15.30
C ASP A 5 2.54 -6.13 -14.75
N GLU A 6 2.73 -6.29 -13.44
CA GLU A 6 2.81 -7.61 -12.81
C GLU A 6 1.41 -8.24 -12.70
N PRO A 7 1.25 -9.54 -13.01
CA PRO A 7 -0.04 -10.20 -12.95
C PRO A 7 -0.64 -10.06 -11.55
N THR A 8 -1.81 -9.41 -11.53
CA THR A 8 -2.62 -9.05 -10.36
C THR A 8 -2.92 -10.28 -9.51
N SER A 9 -2.15 -10.51 -8.46
CA SER A 9 -2.49 -11.50 -7.42
C SER A 9 -2.22 -10.97 -6.01
N PHE A 10 -2.29 -9.66 -5.81
CA PHE A 10 -2.45 -9.13 -4.46
C PHE A 10 -3.86 -9.47 -3.98
N GLU A 11 -3.96 -10.23 -2.88
CA GLU A 11 -5.25 -10.55 -2.28
C GLU A 11 -5.85 -9.31 -1.61
N THR A 12 -4.99 -8.49 -1.00
CA THR A 12 -5.37 -7.27 -0.30
C THR A 12 -4.58 -6.06 -0.77
N PHE A 13 -5.14 -4.87 -0.53
CA PHE A 13 -4.43 -3.62 -0.78
C PHE A 13 -3.23 -3.41 0.16
N LEU A 14 -3.20 -4.11 1.31
CA LEU A 14 -2.04 -4.12 2.20
C LEU A 14 -0.86 -4.86 1.57
N ASP A 15 -1.09 -5.99 0.90
CA ASP A 15 -0.02 -6.73 0.20
C ASP A 15 0.61 -5.85 -0.89
N PHE A 16 -0.24 -5.14 -1.63
CA PHE A 16 0.20 -4.17 -2.62
C PHE A 16 0.99 -3.00 -2.00
N HIS A 17 0.54 -2.50 -0.84
CA HIS A 17 1.25 -1.46 -0.11
C HIS A 17 2.63 -1.90 0.37
N VAL A 18 2.73 -3.11 0.94
CA VAL A 18 4.02 -3.70 1.34
C VAL A 18 4.95 -3.85 0.15
N ARG A 19 4.45 -4.38 -0.98
CA ARG A 19 5.24 -4.48 -2.21
C ARG A 19 5.73 -3.12 -2.70
N THR A 20 4.93 -2.07 -2.54
CA THR A 20 5.34 -0.70 -2.88
C THR A 20 6.51 -0.25 -2.00
N HIS A 21 6.47 -0.51 -0.70
CA HIS A 21 7.59 -0.19 0.21
C HIS A 21 8.86 -0.96 -0.15
N GLU A 22 8.77 -2.22 -0.58
CA GLU A 22 9.93 -2.99 -1.05
C GLU A 22 10.58 -2.33 -2.27
N LEU A 23 9.78 -1.89 -3.25
CA LEU A 23 10.28 -1.18 -4.43
C LEU A 23 10.86 0.20 -4.08
N VAL A 24 10.28 0.90 -3.10
CA VAL A 24 10.87 2.13 -2.55
C VAL A 24 12.22 1.82 -1.90
N ALA A 25 12.33 0.72 -1.14
CA ALA A 25 13.60 0.31 -0.54
C ALA A 25 14.68 0.06 -1.60
N ASP A 26 14.35 -0.69 -2.66
CA ASP A 26 15.24 -0.93 -3.79
C ASP A 26 15.70 0.39 -4.42
N ALA A 27 14.76 1.30 -4.70
CA ALA A 27 15.09 2.60 -5.27
C ALA A 27 16.00 3.45 -4.37
N LEU A 28 15.79 3.45 -3.05
CA LEU A 28 16.63 4.20 -2.10
C LEU A 28 18.06 3.65 -2.04
N VAL A 29 18.22 2.33 -2.13
CA VAL A 29 19.54 1.66 -2.17
C VAL A 29 20.24 1.93 -3.50
N ASP A 30 19.55 1.74 -4.63
CA ASP A 30 20.09 1.95 -5.97
C ASP A 30 20.57 3.40 -6.17
N LEU A 31 19.85 4.36 -5.59
CA LEU A 31 20.21 5.79 -5.62
C LEU A 31 21.27 6.19 -4.57
N ASN A 32 21.75 5.24 -3.75
CA ASN A 32 22.68 5.48 -2.64
C ASN A 32 22.18 6.52 -1.62
N ILE A 33 20.86 6.61 -1.43
CA ILE A 33 20.24 7.45 -0.40
C ILE A 33 20.35 6.78 0.97
N VAL A 34 20.27 5.45 1.01
CA VAL A 34 20.50 4.62 2.20
C VAL A 34 21.63 3.63 1.95
N MET A 35 22.48 3.40 2.97
CA MET A 35 23.70 2.59 2.86
C MET A 35 23.53 1.23 3.55
N CYS A 36 22.44 0.52 3.24
CA CYS A 36 22.14 -0.82 3.73
C CYS A 36 21.45 -1.65 2.63
N SER A 37 21.07 -2.89 2.91
CA SER A 37 20.29 -3.69 1.93
C SER A 37 18.84 -3.23 1.88
N SER A 38 18.13 -3.47 0.77
CA SER A 38 16.71 -3.11 0.62
C SER A 38 15.83 -3.75 1.70
N ALA A 39 16.07 -5.03 2.01
CA ALA A 39 15.39 -5.73 3.10
C ALA A 39 15.62 -5.04 4.45
N ALA A 40 16.87 -4.65 4.75
CA ALA A 40 17.18 -3.92 5.98
C ALA A 40 16.50 -2.54 6.00
N ALA A 41 16.44 -1.84 4.87
CA ALA A 41 15.75 -0.55 4.78
C ALA A 41 14.24 -0.67 5.03
N TYR A 42 13.60 -1.75 4.57
CA TYR A 42 12.21 -2.05 4.88
C TYR A 42 12.02 -2.45 6.34
N ASP A 43 12.79 -3.40 6.87
CA ASP A 43 12.63 -3.94 8.22
C ASP A 43 12.90 -2.87 9.30
N GLN A 44 13.86 -1.98 9.06
CA GLN A 44 14.19 -0.85 9.93
C GLN A 44 13.27 0.36 9.73
N GLN A 45 12.19 0.22 8.95
CA GLN A 45 11.19 1.28 8.71
C GLN A 45 11.77 2.55 8.09
N LEU A 46 12.89 2.45 7.36
CA LEU A 46 13.49 3.61 6.70
C LEU A 46 12.62 4.10 5.53
N THR A 47 11.92 3.19 4.86
CA THR A 47 11.03 3.52 3.73
C THR A 47 9.85 4.38 4.17
N ASP A 48 9.38 4.23 5.40
CA ASP A 48 8.23 4.96 5.96
C ASP A 48 8.51 6.48 6.04
N VAL A 49 9.79 6.89 6.09
CA VAL A 49 10.21 8.30 6.04
C VAL A 49 10.05 8.90 4.64
N PHE A 50 10.36 8.12 3.60
CA PHE A 50 10.32 8.57 2.21
C PHE A 50 8.98 8.31 1.54
N TYR A 51 8.16 7.44 2.13
CA TYR A 51 6.82 7.08 1.66
C TYR A 51 5.81 7.12 2.83
N PRO A 52 5.48 8.32 3.35
CA PRO A 52 4.73 8.48 4.60
C PRO A 52 3.20 8.41 4.40
N HIS A 53 2.73 7.78 3.33
CA HIS A 53 1.30 7.68 3.01
C HIS A 53 0.95 6.29 2.46
N GLY A 54 -0.33 5.95 2.50
CA GLY A 54 -0.82 4.72 1.86
C GLY A 54 -0.60 4.76 0.34
N THR A 55 -0.53 3.58 -0.28
CA THR A 55 -0.29 3.50 -1.74
C THR A 55 -1.41 4.09 -2.57
N GLY A 56 -2.62 4.10 -2.03
CA GLY A 56 -3.78 4.57 -2.74
C GLY A 56 -5.05 4.45 -1.94
N HIS A 57 -6.17 4.66 -2.62
CA HIS A 57 -7.50 4.62 -2.04
C HIS A 57 -8.55 4.30 -3.11
N LEU A 58 -9.78 3.97 -2.67
CA LEU A 58 -10.91 3.87 -3.58
C LEU A 58 -11.15 5.20 -4.29
N LEU A 59 -11.45 5.13 -5.57
CA LEU A 59 -11.81 6.29 -6.39
C LEU A 59 -13.21 6.07 -6.98
N GLY A 60 -14.04 7.11 -6.91
CA GLY A 60 -15.40 7.07 -7.43
C GLY A 60 -16.01 8.45 -7.43
N LEU A 61 -17.24 8.57 -6.92
CA LEU A 61 -17.91 9.87 -6.79
C LEU A 61 -17.13 10.85 -5.89
N GLN A 62 -16.48 10.33 -4.85
CA GLN A 62 -15.58 11.09 -3.98
C GLN A 62 -14.13 10.76 -4.34
N THR A 63 -13.25 11.77 -4.26
CA THR A 63 -11.80 11.58 -4.50
C THR A 63 -11.25 10.50 -3.59
N HIS A 64 -11.52 10.58 -2.28
CA HIS A 64 -11.31 9.47 -1.36
C HIS A 64 -12.65 8.73 -1.20
N GLY A 65 -12.86 7.68 -1.98
CA GLY A 65 -14.07 6.87 -1.96
C GLY A 65 -14.40 6.32 -0.56
N VAL A 66 -15.69 6.21 -0.26
CA VAL A 66 -16.18 5.66 1.02
C VAL A 66 -15.94 4.16 1.14
N GLY A 67 -15.97 3.66 2.38
CA GLY A 67 -15.98 2.23 2.67
C GLY A 67 -14.63 1.53 2.52
N GLY A 68 -13.52 2.26 2.38
CA GLY A 68 -12.18 1.66 2.27
C GLY A 68 -11.74 0.81 3.48
N HIS A 69 -12.35 1.02 4.64
CA HIS A 69 -12.10 0.24 5.87
C HIS A 69 -13.19 -0.82 6.16
N ILE A 70 -14.31 -0.82 5.42
CA ILE A 70 -15.44 -1.72 5.63
C ILE A 70 -15.16 -3.07 4.96
N THR A 71 -15.17 -4.18 5.70
CA THR A 71 -14.74 -5.49 5.19
C THR A 71 -15.86 -6.36 4.65
N ASP A 72 -17.11 -6.09 5.01
CA ASP A 72 -18.28 -6.89 4.62
C ASP A 72 -19.57 -6.04 4.48
N GLU A 73 -20.66 -6.70 4.13
CA GLU A 73 -21.96 -6.09 3.87
C GLU A 73 -22.69 -5.63 5.15
N ASP A 74 -22.32 -6.19 6.31
CA ASP A 74 -22.88 -5.83 7.61
C ASP A 74 -22.27 -4.52 8.16
N GLY A 75 -21.24 -3.99 7.50
CA GLY A 75 -20.58 -2.76 7.88
C GLY A 75 -19.46 -2.94 8.88
N ASN A 76 -18.96 -4.17 9.09
CA ASN A 76 -17.79 -4.38 9.94
C ASN A 76 -16.59 -3.65 9.35
N SER A 77 -15.77 -3.05 10.21
CA SER A 77 -14.62 -2.24 9.80
C SER A 77 -13.36 -2.73 10.50
N VAL A 78 -12.23 -2.66 9.80
CA VAL A 78 -10.90 -2.91 10.37
C VAL A 78 -10.11 -1.61 10.49
N SER A 79 -9.33 -1.48 11.55
CA SER A 79 -8.39 -0.37 11.71
C SER A 79 -7.12 -0.63 10.90
N PRO A 80 -6.47 0.42 10.38
CA PRO A 80 -5.15 0.28 9.76
C PRO A 80 -4.12 -0.34 10.72
N PRO A 81 -3.14 -1.09 10.21
CA PRO A 81 -2.01 -1.56 11.02
C PRO A 81 -1.26 -0.38 11.65
N GLU A 82 -0.70 -0.58 12.86
CA GLU A 82 0.02 0.47 13.60
C GLU A 82 1.17 1.09 12.78
N ARG A 83 1.87 0.27 12.00
CA ARG A 83 2.95 0.72 11.11
C ARG A 83 2.47 1.62 9.96
N PHE A 84 1.24 1.42 9.48
CA PHE A 84 0.69 2.12 8.31
C PHE A 84 -0.62 2.85 8.67
N PRO A 85 -0.58 3.84 9.57
CA PRO A 85 -1.78 4.47 10.12
C PRO A 85 -2.57 5.26 9.06
N SER A 86 -1.92 5.67 7.98
CA SER A 86 -2.53 6.42 6.87
C SER A 86 -3.19 5.55 5.79
N LEU A 87 -3.17 4.22 5.92
CA LEU A 87 -3.69 3.34 4.89
C LEU A 87 -5.22 3.44 4.80
N ARG A 88 -5.73 3.83 3.61
CA ARG A 88 -7.15 4.16 3.41
C ARG A 88 -7.98 3.02 2.82
N LEU A 89 -7.34 1.98 2.30
CA LEU A 89 -7.99 0.82 1.69
C LEU A 89 -7.42 -0.45 2.32
N LEU A 90 -8.28 -1.20 3.01
CA LEU A 90 -7.93 -2.41 3.76
C LEU A 90 -8.74 -3.63 3.31
N ARG A 91 -9.58 -3.45 2.28
CA ARG A 91 -10.41 -4.51 1.72
C ARG A 91 -9.61 -5.41 0.79
N LYS A 92 -10.16 -6.61 0.57
CA LYS A 92 -9.75 -7.47 -0.54
C LYS A 92 -10.01 -6.78 -1.87
N ILE A 93 -9.09 -6.95 -2.82
CA ILE A 93 -9.23 -6.39 -4.16
C ILE A 93 -10.26 -7.24 -4.92
N SER A 94 -11.22 -6.60 -5.58
CA SER A 94 -12.23 -7.29 -6.39
C SER A 94 -12.44 -6.60 -7.74
N GLN A 95 -13.03 -7.32 -8.69
CA GLN A 95 -13.36 -6.78 -10.01
C GLN A 95 -14.28 -5.56 -9.91
N ASN A 96 -14.19 -4.69 -10.92
CA ASN A 96 -14.98 -3.46 -11.08
C ASN A 96 -14.75 -2.38 -10.01
N TRP A 97 -13.68 -2.48 -9.23
CA TRP A 97 -13.24 -1.40 -8.36
C TRP A 97 -12.26 -0.49 -9.09
N CYS A 98 -12.35 0.80 -8.77
CA CYS A 98 -11.39 1.80 -9.22
C CYS A 98 -10.61 2.30 -8.01
N SER A 99 -9.29 2.33 -8.12
CA SER A 99 -8.39 2.91 -7.14
C SER A 99 -7.38 3.81 -7.85
N LEU A 100 -6.94 4.86 -7.15
CA LEU A 100 -5.75 5.64 -7.52
C LEU A 100 -4.54 5.05 -6.79
#